data_AF-A0A2R6F2R2-F1
#
_entry.id   AF-A0A2R6F2R2-F1
#
_cell.length_a   1.000
_cell.length_b   1.000
_cell.length_c   1.000
_cell.angle_alpha   90.00
_cell.angle_beta   90.00
_cell.angle_gamma   90.00
#
_symmetry.space_group_name_H-M   'P 1'
#
loop_
_entity.id
_entity.type
_entity.pdbx_description
1 polymer ?
#
loop_
_entity_poly.entity_id
_entity_poly.type
_entity_poly.pdbx_seq_one_letter_code
_entity_poly.pdbx_strand_id
1 'polypeptide(L)'
;MCLGLQLRSMPNYPTHSRWGRVGAVAMALAVGGTLYVLFEAVVLAGAGALGAAAATFVGSIYPDIDHHRSIPRRKATRAFRALVVLGVLSLAALGWAELLAAVETTGADLFGGDLPAPPAVLAGVVVLLVAAVAAALVDPLIGLATDRHRGWTHSVLVNVALTAAFGAAVWVLTANLPTARRVAAVAVVGTFFVGALLHLGLDGEVI
;
A
#
# COMPACT_ATOMS: atom_id res chain seq x y z
N MET A 1 -22.94 -33.85 -32.85
CA MET A 1 -22.71 -32.39 -32.90
C MET A 1 -22.17 -31.99 -31.54
N CYS A 2 -20.84 -32.08 -31.35
CA CYS A 2 -20.21 -31.72 -30.09
C CYS A 2 -20.12 -30.19 -30.02
N LEU A 3 -20.97 -29.57 -29.21
CA LEU A 3 -20.77 -28.19 -28.79
C LEU A 3 -19.42 -28.13 -28.08
N GLY A 4 -18.40 -27.62 -28.77
CA GLY A 4 -17.15 -27.24 -28.14
C GLY A 4 -17.44 -26.11 -27.17
N LEU A 5 -17.56 -26.45 -25.89
CA LEU A 5 -17.39 -25.51 -24.79
C LEU A 5 -16.08 -24.78 -25.04
N GLN A 6 -16.16 -23.54 -25.55
CA GLN A 6 -15.05 -22.61 -25.48
C GLN A 6 -14.69 -22.53 -24.00
N LEU A 7 -13.61 -23.21 -23.62
CA LEU A 7 -12.92 -22.95 -22.38
C LEU A 7 -12.64 -21.45 -22.39
N ARG A 8 -13.48 -20.68 -21.69
CA ARG A 8 -13.22 -19.26 -21.45
C ARG A 8 -11.84 -19.25 -20.83
N SER A 9 -10.86 -18.75 -21.58
CA SER A 9 -9.49 -18.70 -21.11
C SER A 9 -9.50 -17.84 -19.86
N MET A 10 -9.23 -18.45 -18.70
CA MET A 10 -9.08 -17.69 -17.46
C MET A 10 -8.06 -16.57 -17.72
N PRO A 11 -8.36 -15.33 -17.30
CA PRO A 11 -7.44 -14.23 -17.53
C PRO A 11 -6.05 -14.56 -16.98
N ASN A 12 -5.02 -14.18 -17.72
CA ASN A 12 -3.64 -14.37 -17.29
C ASN A 12 -3.11 -13.07 -16.65
N TYR A 13 -1.97 -13.15 -15.95
CA TYR A 13 -1.32 -12.00 -15.32
C TYR A 13 -1.20 -10.75 -16.23
N PRO A 14 -0.81 -10.86 -17.53
CA PRO A 14 -0.83 -9.71 -18.43
C PRO A 14 -2.17 -8.99 -18.53
N THR A 15 -3.28 -9.74 -18.46
CA THR A 15 -4.65 -9.20 -18.49
C THR A 15 -4.95 -8.44 -17.20
N HIS A 16 -4.69 -9.04 -16.03
CA HIS A 16 -4.83 -8.39 -14.72
C HIS A 16 -3.97 -7.12 -14.63
N SER A 17 -2.71 -7.19 -15.06
CA SER A 17 -1.81 -6.03 -15.06
C SER A 17 -2.23 -4.93 -16.05
N ARG A 18 -2.86 -5.27 -17.18
CA ARG A 18 -3.39 -4.27 -18.12
C ARG A 18 -4.59 -3.55 -17.53
N TRP A 19 -5.57 -4.28 -17.03
CA TRP A 19 -6.76 -3.68 -16.40
C TRP A 19 -6.41 -2.96 -15.10
N GLY A 20 -5.46 -3.46 -14.34
CA GLY A 20 -4.89 -2.78 -13.17
C GLY A 20 -4.33 -1.40 -13.49
N ARG A 21 -3.63 -1.24 -14.62
CA ARG A 21 -3.14 0.07 -15.08
C ARG A 21 -4.28 1.01 -15.48
N VAL A 22 -5.31 0.50 -16.16
CA VAL A 22 -6.50 1.29 -16.51
C VAL A 22 -7.22 1.75 -15.23
N GLY A 23 -7.45 0.84 -14.28
CA GLY A 23 -8.01 1.14 -12.98
C GLY A 23 -7.18 2.15 -12.19
N ALA A 24 -5.85 2.03 -12.21
CA ALA A 24 -4.96 2.98 -11.56
C ALA A 24 -5.11 4.40 -12.10
N VAL A 25 -5.19 4.58 -13.42
CA VAL A 25 -5.43 5.91 -14.02
C VAL A 25 -6.81 6.43 -13.62
N ALA A 26 -7.85 5.60 -13.69
CA ALA A 26 -9.20 6.00 -13.30
C ALA A 26 -9.27 6.45 -11.83
N MET A 27 -8.67 5.67 -10.92
CA MET A 27 -8.63 6.01 -9.49
C MET A 27 -7.76 7.22 -9.18
N ALA A 28 -6.68 7.44 -9.93
CA ALA A 28 -5.87 8.65 -9.81
C ALA A 28 -6.70 9.91 -10.10
N LEU A 29 -7.45 9.89 -11.21
CA LEU A 29 -8.32 11.00 -11.61
C LEU A 29 -9.46 11.19 -10.61
N ALA A 30 -10.10 10.11 -10.19
CA ALA A 30 -11.23 10.16 -9.25
C ALA A 30 -10.80 10.70 -7.88
N VAL A 31 -9.75 10.13 -7.28
CA VAL A 31 -9.26 10.58 -5.96
C VAL A 31 -8.65 11.97 -6.04
N GLY A 32 -7.80 12.24 -7.03
CA GLY A 32 -7.19 13.55 -7.22
C GLY A 32 -8.23 14.65 -7.44
N GLY A 33 -9.19 14.42 -8.33
CA GLY A 33 -10.29 15.35 -8.60
C GLY A 33 -11.16 15.58 -7.36
N THR A 34 -11.52 14.52 -6.64
CA THR A 34 -12.32 14.63 -5.41
C THR A 34 -11.58 15.43 -4.34
N LEU A 35 -10.29 15.15 -4.11
CA LEU A 35 -9.49 15.89 -3.13
C LEU A 35 -9.31 17.36 -3.51
N TYR A 36 -9.16 17.65 -4.81
CA TYR A 36 -9.08 19.03 -5.28
C TYR A 36 -10.41 19.78 -5.07
N VAL A 37 -11.54 19.18 -5.42
CA VAL A 37 -12.86 19.81 -5.24
C VAL A 37 -13.20 20.02 -3.76
N LEU A 38 -12.82 19.09 -2.88
CA LEU A 38 -13.16 19.19 -1.45
C LEU A 38 -12.25 20.12 -0.66
N PHE A 39 -10.97 20.24 -1.04
CA PHE A 39 -9.97 20.92 -0.22
C PHE A 39 -9.18 22.02 -0.94
N GLU A 40 -9.39 22.20 -2.25
CA GLU A 40 -8.71 23.18 -3.10
C GLU A 40 -7.17 23.11 -3.03
N ALA A 41 -6.63 21.96 -2.63
CA ALA A 41 -5.22 21.76 -2.33
C ALA A 41 -4.53 20.96 -3.45
N VAL A 42 -3.94 21.67 -4.43
CA VAL A 42 -3.28 21.07 -5.62
C VAL A 42 -2.24 20.00 -5.25
N VAL A 43 -1.38 20.29 -4.26
CA VAL A 43 -0.34 19.35 -3.83
C VAL A 43 -0.95 18.08 -3.24
N LEU A 44 -1.99 18.23 -2.41
CA LEU A 44 -2.67 17.09 -1.79
C LEU A 44 -3.42 16.26 -2.84
N ALA A 45 -4.06 16.91 -3.80
CA ALA A 45 -4.73 16.26 -4.92
C ALA A 45 -3.74 15.46 -5.78
N GLY A 46 -2.58 16.05 -6.12
CA GLY A 46 -1.54 15.38 -6.88
C GLY A 46 -0.94 14.18 -6.13
N ALA A 47 -0.60 14.35 -4.85
CA ALA A 47 -0.08 13.27 -4.02
C ALA A 47 -1.10 12.14 -3.82
N GLY A 48 -2.36 12.51 -3.55
CA GLY A 48 -3.47 11.55 -3.43
C GLY A 48 -3.73 10.78 -4.72
N ALA A 49 -3.67 11.44 -5.87
CA ALA A 49 -3.80 10.80 -7.19
C ALA A 49 -2.69 9.77 -7.43
N LEU A 50 -1.43 10.12 -7.16
CA LEU A 50 -0.30 9.21 -7.30
C LEU A 50 -0.41 8.02 -6.34
N GLY A 51 -0.77 8.27 -5.09
CA GLY A 51 -1.01 7.23 -4.09
C GLY A 51 -2.13 6.28 -4.52
N ALA A 52 -3.25 6.83 -4.99
CA ALA A 52 -4.39 6.05 -5.47
C ALA A 52 -4.03 5.19 -6.69
N ALA A 53 -3.28 5.74 -7.65
CA ALA A 53 -2.80 4.99 -8.80
C ALA A 53 -1.96 3.78 -8.36
N ALA A 54 -0.97 4.01 -7.49
CA ALA A 54 -0.08 2.97 -7.00
C ALA A 54 -0.84 1.90 -6.21
N ALA A 55 -1.68 2.30 -5.25
CA ALA A 55 -2.45 1.39 -4.42
C ALA A 55 -3.43 0.54 -5.25
N THR A 56 -4.16 1.16 -6.19
CA THR A 56 -5.06 0.43 -7.11
C THR A 56 -4.30 -0.58 -7.96
N PHE A 57 -3.15 -0.18 -8.54
CA PHE A 57 -2.36 -1.11 -9.34
C PHE A 57 -1.87 -2.29 -8.50
N VAL A 58 -1.34 -2.06 -7.30
CA VAL A 58 -0.89 -3.15 -6.43
C VAL A 58 -2.05 -4.05 -6.01
N GLY A 59 -3.20 -3.48 -5.65
CA GLY A 59 -4.42 -4.24 -5.36
C GLY A 59 -4.85 -5.15 -6.52
N SER A 60 -4.70 -4.68 -7.77
CA SER A 60 -5.09 -5.45 -8.96
C SER A 60 -4.18 -6.63 -9.31
N ILE A 61 -2.99 -6.71 -8.72
CA ILE A 61 -2.06 -7.84 -8.91
C ILE A 61 -1.84 -8.61 -7.61
N TYR A 62 -2.47 -8.17 -6.52
CA TYR A 62 -2.34 -8.76 -5.20
C TYR A 62 -2.83 -10.20 -5.15
N PRO A 63 -4.00 -10.57 -5.71
CA PRO A 63 -4.48 -11.95 -5.61
C PRO A 63 -3.58 -12.99 -6.29
N ASP A 64 -2.80 -12.58 -7.29
CA ASP A 64 -1.81 -13.44 -7.97
C ASP A 64 -0.62 -13.90 -7.07
N ILE A 65 -0.48 -13.39 -5.84
CA ILE A 65 0.61 -13.77 -4.92
C ILE A 65 0.49 -15.19 -4.36
N ASP A 66 -0.71 -15.78 -4.43
CA ASP A 66 -1.03 -17.08 -3.84
C ASP A 66 -0.24 -18.23 -4.48
N HIS A 67 0.37 -18.02 -5.64
CA HIS A 67 1.25 -19.00 -6.25
C HIS A 67 2.72 -18.78 -5.86
N HIS A 68 3.17 -19.49 -4.82
CA HIS A 68 4.46 -19.31 -4.10
C HIS A 68 5.74 -19.36 -4.96
N ARG A 69 5.67 -19.87 -6.20
CA ARG A 69 6.83 -19.94 -7.13
C ARG A 69 6.65 -19.13 -8.41
N SER A 70 5.58 -18.34 -8.50
CA SER A 70 5.18 -17.66 -9.72
C SER A 70 6.01 -16.39 -10.01
N ILE A 71 6.15 -16.05 -11.29
CA ILE A 71 6.65 -14.73 -11.71
C ILE A 71 5.77 -13.59 -11.14
N PRO A 72 4.41 -13.70 -11.17
CA PRO A 72 3.52 -12.73 -10.54
C PRO A 72 3.85 -12.41 -9.08
N ARG A 73 4.03 -13.42 -8.22
CA ARG A 73 4.39 -13.22 -6.81
C ARG A 73 5.65 -12.35 -6.67
N ARG A 74 6.71 -12.66 -7.42
CA ARG A 74 7.96 -11.85 -7.38
C ARG A 74 7.76 -10.40 -7.79
N LYS A 75 6.79 -10.11 -8.66
CA LYS A 75 6.47 -8.73 -9.08
C LYS A 75 5.62 -8.03 -8.01
N ALA A 76 4.60 -8.69 -7.51
CA ALA A 76 3.74 -8.16 -6.45
C ALA A 76 4.52 -7.92 -5.14
N THR A 77 5.35 -8.87 -4.70
CA THR A 77 6.23 -8.69 -3.52
C THR A 77 7.13 -7.46 -3.67
N ARG A 78 7.70 -7.21 -4.86
CA ARG A 78 8.49 -6.00 -5.12
C ARG A 78 7.66 -4.72 -5.00
N ALA A 79 6.43 -4.74 -5.50
CA ALA A 79 5.52 -3.61 -5.38
C ALA A 79 5.11 -3.36 -3.92
N PHE A 80 4.81 -4.40 -3.15
CA PHE A 80 4.55 -4.29 -1.71
C PHE A 80 5.74 -3.74 -0.93
N ARG A 81 6.96 -4.20 -1.24
CA ARG A 81 8.19 -3.63 -0.65
C ARG A 81 8.32 -2.14 -0.92
N ALA A 82 8.08 -1.72 -2.16
CA ALA A 82 8.11 -0.30 -2.51
C ALA A 82 7.06 0.50 -1.73
N LEU A 83 5.82 -0.01 -1.62
CA LEU A 83 4.76 0.65 -0.83
C LEU A 83 5.12 0.75 0.65
N VAL A 84 5.70 -0.30 1.23
CA VAL A 84 6.15 -0.30 2.64
C VAL A 84 7.25 0.73 2.87
N VAL A 85 8.25 0.78 1.99
CA VAL A 85 9.33 1.79 2.07
C VAL A 85 8.73 3.20 1.96
N LEU A 86 7.87 3.45 0.98
CA LEU A 86 7.21 4.74 0.81
C LEU A 86 6.35 5.11 2.03
N GLY A 87 5.65 4.14 2.62
CA GLY A 87 4.87 4.32 3.84
C GLY A 87 5.74 4.74 5.02
N VAL A 88 6.85 4.05 5.26
CA VAL A 88 7.81 4.38 6.34
C VAL A 88 8.40 5.77 6.12
N LEU A 89 8.85 6.09 4.91
CA LEU A 89 9.39 7.41 4.57
C LEU A 89 8.34 8.51 4.76
N SER A 90 7.08 8.25 4.38
CA SER A 90 5.99 9.22 4.54
C SER A 90 5.66 9.46 6.02
N LEU A 91 5.61 8.40 6.84
CA LEU A 91 5.40 8.52 8.28
C LEU A 91 6.55 9.28 8.94
N ALA A 92 7.80 8.97 8.57
CA ALA A 92 8.98 9.67 9.07
C ALA A 92 8.96 11.16 8.69
N ALA A 93 8.57 11.50 7.46
CA ALA A 93 8.45 12.88 7.01
C ALA A 93 7.33 13.64 7.76
N LEU A 94 6.22 12.97 8.06
CA LEU A 94 5.09 13.56 8.79
C LEU A 94 5.40 13.76 10.28
N GLY A 95 6.15 12.85 10.90
CA GLY A 95 6.53 12.88 12.32
C GLY A 95 8.00 13.25 12.52
N TRP A 96 8.58 14.05 11.63
CA TRP A 96 10.03 14.30 11.63
C TRP A 96 10.48 15.01 12.91
N ALA A 97 9.71 15.99 13.39
CA ALA A 97 10.04 16.72 14.62
C ALA A 97 10.01 15.81 15.85
N GLU A 98 8.99 14.95 15.96
CA GLU A 98 8.86 13.96 17.03
C GLU A 98 9.97 12.91 16.97
N LEU A 99 10.34 12.49 15.77
CA LEU A 99 11.46 11.57 15.57
C LEU A 99 12.79 12.21 15.99
N LEU A 100 13.05 13.47 15.64
CA LEU A 100 14.24 14.19 16.08
C LEU A 100 14.29 14.29 17.61
N ALA A 101 13.19 14.69 18.24
CA ALA A 101 13.11 14.78 19.70
C ALA A 101 13.34 13.42 20.39
N ALA A 102 12.80 12.34 19.80
CA ALA A 102 13.02 10.98 20.31
C ALA A 102 14.49 10.54 20.18
N VAL A 103 15.15 10.87 19.07
CA VAL A 103 16.57 10.59 18.85
C VAL A 103 17.45 11.39 19.81
N GLU A 104 17.13 12.67 20.05
CA GLU A 104 17.85 13.51 21.02
C GLU A 104 17.71 12.97 22.44
N THR A 105 16.48 12.62 22.85
CA THR A 105 16.19 12.08 24.19
C THR A 105 16.92 10.75 24.40
N THR A 106 16.71 9.79 23.50
CA THR A 106 17.35 8.47 23.58
C THR A 106 18.87 8.58 23.47
N GLY A 107 19.34 9.51 22.65
CA GLY A 107 20.74 9.81 22.48
C GLY A 107 21.41 10.36 23.73
N ALA A 108 20.74 11.27 24.43
CA ALA A 108 21.22 11.80 25.70
C ALA A 108 21.37 10.69 26.75
N ASP A 109 20.41 9.77 26.81
CA ASP A 109 20.43 8.63 27.74
C ASP A 109 21.56 7.64 27.43
N LEU A 110 21.81 7.35 26.14
CA LEU A 110 22.78 6.35 25.71
C LEU A 110 24.22 6.87 25.63
N PHE A 111 24.40 8.14 25.29
CA PHE A 111 25.71 8.76 25.03
C PHE A 111 26.09 9.85 26.04
N GLY A 112 25.35 9.98 27.14
CA GLY A 112 25.65 10.95 28.20
C GLY A 112 25.54 12.41 27.74
N GLY A 113 24.67 12.68 26.77
CA GLY A 113 24.47 14.01 26.17
C GLY A 113 25.27 14.31 24.90
N ASP A 114 26.33 13.55 24.62
CA ASP A 114 27.20 13.78 23.46
C ASP A 114 26.91 12.78 22.33
N LEU A 115 25.96 13.15 21.47
CA LEU A 115 25.61 12.35 20.30
C LEU A 115 26.79 12.19 19.33
N PRO A 116 27.03 10.98 18.77
CA PRO A 116 28.13 10.74 17.83
C PRO A 116 27.94 11.40 16.45
N ALA A 117 26.74 11.90 16.16
CA ALA A 117 26.39 12.60 14.93
C ALA A 117 25.19 13.53 15.16
N PRO A 118 24.93 14.51 14.28
CA PRO A 118 23.75 15.36 14.39
C PRO A 118 22.44 14.54 14.47
N PRO A 119 21.46 14.94 15.29
CA PRO A 119 20.20 14.21 15.46
C PRO A 119 19.49 13.87 14.14
N ALA A 120 19.51 14.78 13.17
CA ALA A 120 18.93 14.57 11.84
C ALA A 120 19.58 13.43 11.06
N VAL A 121 20.90 13.24 11.19
CA VAL A 121 21.62 12.14 10.55
C VAL A 121 21.22 10.81 11.19
N LEU A 122 21.18 10.77 12.53
CA LEU A 122 20.78 9.57 13.27
C LEU A 122 19.31 9.19 13.01
N ALA A 123 18.40 10.17 13.01
CA ALA A 123 17.00 9.98 12.61
C ALA A 123 16.88 9.41 11.18
N GLY A 124 17.65 9.97 10.23
CA GLY A 124 17.71 9.44 8.87
C GLY A 124 18.16 7.98 8.81
N VAL A 125 19.20 7.62 9.57
CA VAL A 125 19.69 6.23 9.67
C VAL A 125 18.61 5.32 10.26
N VAL A 126 17.93 5.73 11.34
CA VAL A 126 16.84 4.96 11.94
C VAL A 126 15.73 4.69 10.92
N VAL A 127 15.31 5.71 10.17
CA VAL A 127 14.27 5.59 9.14
C VAL A 127 14.68 4.61 8.05
N LEU A 128 15.92 4.69 7.57
CA LEU A 128 16.44 3.78 6.55
C LEU A 128 16.50 2.33 7.06
N LEU A 129 16.93 2.12 8.30
CA LEU A 129 16.96 0.80 8.92
C LEU A 129 15.56 0.23 9.08
N VAL A 130 14.61 1.01 9.60
CA VAL A 130 13.21 0.61 9.73
C VAL A 130 12.60 0.27 8.37
N ALA A 131 12.83 1.10 7.35
CA ALA A 131 12.34 0.86 5.99
C ALA A 131 12.94 -0.42 5.40
N ALA A 132 14.24 -0.65 5.59
CA ALA A 132 14.92 -1.85 5.10
C ALA A 132 14.40 -3.12 5.79
N VAL A 133 14.26 -3.11 7.11
CA VAL A 133 13.70 -4.23 7.89
C VAL A 133 12.26 -4.50 7.47
N ALA A 134 11.42 -3.46 7.41
CA ALA A 134 10.02 -3.61 7.01
C ALA A 134 9.90 -4.19 5.59
N ALA A 135 10.72 -3.72 4.64
CA ALA A 135 10.76 -4.25 3.27
C ALA A 135 11.25 -5.71 3.23
N ALA A 136 12.26 -6.06 4.03
CA ALA A 136 12.76 -7.44 4.12
C ALA A 136 11.68 -8.40 4.65
N LEU A 137 10.86 -7.94 5.60
CA LEU A 137 9.79 -8.72 6.21
C LEU A 137 8.56 -8.95 5.30
N VAL A 138 8.38 -8.18 4.22
CA VAL A 138 7.23 -8.32 3.32
C VAL A 138 7.06 -9.75 2.78
N ASP A 139 8.12 -10.36 2.25
CA ASP A 139 7.99 -11.69 1.62
C ASP A 139 7.77 -12.82 2.64
N PRO A 140 8.49 -12.87 3.79
CA PRO A 140 8.17 -13.79 4.87
C PRO A 140 6.73 -13.66 5.38
N LEU A 141 6.25 -12.43 5.59
CA LEU A 141 4.88 -12.19 6.07
C LEU A 141 3.83 -12.61 5.03
N ILE A 142 4.04 -12.29 3.75
CA ILE A 142 3.19 -12.81 2.67
C ILE A 142 3.21 -14.33 2.67
N GLY A 143 4.39 -14.96 2.78
CA GLY A 143 4.53 -16.42 2.89
C GLY A 143 3.69 -16.98 4.03
N LEU A 144 3.86 -16.47 5.25
CA LEU A 144 3.10 -16.91 6.42
C LEU A 144 1.57 -16.76 6.23
N ALA A 145 1.14 -15.66 5.64
CA ALA A 145 -0.28 -15.39 5.40
C ALA A 145 -0.88 -16.28 4.29
N THR A 146 -0.11 -16.57 3.24
CA THR A 146 -0.59 -17.29 2.04
C THR A 146 -0.37 -18.80 2.10
N ASP A 147 0.64 -19.28 2.84
CA ASP A 147 1.01 -20.70 2.90
C ASP A 147 -0.11 -21.56 3.51
N ARG A 148 -0.87 -21.03 4.49
CA ARG A 148 -1.95 -21.76 5.17
C ARG A 148 -3.35 -21.48 4.62
N HIS A 149 -3.49 -20.43 3.81
CA HIS A 149 -4.78 -19.83 3.49
C HIS A 149 -4.87 -19.40 2.03
N ARG A 150 -4.61 -20.35 1.13
CA ARG A 150 -4.82 -20.17 -0.31
C ARG A 150 -6.25 -19.68 -0.58
N GLY A 151 -6.40 -18.57 -1.29
CA GLY A 151 -7.70 -17.97 -1.63
C GLY A 151 -8.16 -16.84 -0.69
N TRP A 152 -7.45 -16.50 0.38
CA TRP A 152 -7.82 -15.30 1.19
C TRP A 152 -7.76 -14.02 0.39
N THR A 153 -6.78 -13.92 -0.49
CA THR A 153 -6.61 -12.77 -1.40
C THR A 153 -7.75 -12.67 -2.40
N HIS A 154 -8.49 -13.76 -2.61
CA HIS A 154 -9.67 -13.87 -3.47
C HIS A 154 -11.00 -13.68 -2.71
N SER A 155 -10.97 -13.62 -1.38
CA SER A 155 -12.18 -13.38 -0.59
C SER A 155 -12.48 -11.89 -0.49
N VAL A 156 -13.60 -11.45 -1.09
CA VAL A 156 -14.07 -10.06 -1.01
C VAL A 156 -14.20 -9.60 0.44
N LEU A 157 -14.81 -10.42 1.31
CA LEU A 157 -15.02 -10.06 2.72
C LEU A 157 -13.70 -9.88 3.49
N VAL A 158 -12.70 -10.74 3.22
CA VAL A 158 -11.37 -10.60 3.82
C VAL A 158 -10.71 -9.31 3.35
N ASN A 159 -10.78 -9.02 2.04
CA ASN A 159 -10.23 -7.79 1.49
C ASN A 159 -10.92 -6.53 2.04
N VAL A 160 -12.24 -6.55 2.21
CA VAL A 160 -12.99 -5.46 2.87
C VAL A 160 -12.51 -5.28 4.31
N ALA A 161 -12.46 -6.36 5.09
CA ALA A 161 -12.05 -6.31 6.49
C ALA A 161 -10.61 -5.79 6.66
N LEU A 162 -9.68 -6.28 5.83
CA LEU A 162 -8.30 -5.81 5.82
C LEU A 162 -8.22 -4.32 5.46
N THR A 163 -8.88 -3.90 4.38
CA THR A 163 -8.87 -2.49 3.94
C THR A 163 -9.48 -1.58 4.99
N ALA A 164 -10.57 -1.99 5.64
CA ALA A 164 -11.19 -1.24 6.72
C ALA A 164 -10.27 -1.14 7.94
N ALA A 165 -9.61 -2.24 8.33
CA ALA A 165 -8.65 -2.25 9.43
C ALA A 165 -7.45 -1.33 9.16
N PHE A 166 -6.88 -1.38 7.95
CA PHE A 166 -5.78 -0.48 7.55
C PHE A 166 -6.25 0.97 7.45
N GLY A 167 -7.44 1.23 6.90
CA GLY A 167 -8.02 2.57 6.85
C GLY A 167 -8.24 3.17 8.23
N ALA A 168 -8.77 2.37 9.17
CA ALA A 168 -8.93 2.79 10.56
C ALA A 168 -7.58 3.04 11.25
N ALA A 169 -6.59 2.16 11.05
CA ALA A 169 -5.24 2.36 11.57
C ALA A 169 -4.62 3.66 11.05
N VAL A 170 -4.70 3.92 9.73
CA VAL A 170 -4.24 5.17 9.12
C VAL A 170 -4.97 6.39 9.71
N TRP A 171 -6.28 6.30 9.90
CA TRP A 171 -7.08 7.39 10.49
C TRP A 171 -6.65 7.74 11.92
N VAL A 172 -6.32 6.73 12.73
CA VAL A 172 -5.83 6.90 14.10
C VAL A 172 -4.40 7.42 14.11
N LEU A 173 -3.50 6.81 13.32
CA LEU A 173 -2.09 7.21 13.24
C LEU A 173 -1.90 8.64 12.70
N THR A 174 -2.86 9.13 11.92
CA THR A 174 -2.84 10.49 11.37
C THR A 174 -3.75 11.47 12.13
N ALA A 175 -4.20 11.13 13.34
CA ALA A 175 -5.18 11.93 14.10
C ALA A 175 -4.78 13.40 14.32
N ASN A 176 -3.48 13.68 14.42
CA ASN A 176 -2.95 15.03 14.65
C ASN A 176 -2.78 15.85 13.35
N LEU A 177 -3.04 15.25 12.18
CA LEU A 177 -2.97 15.96 10.90
C LEU A 177 -4.30 16.68 10.58
N PRO A 178 -4.26 17.74 9.75
CA PRO A 178 -5.48 18.34 9.21
C PRO A 178 -6.38 17.30 8.53
N THR A 179 -7.70 17.45 8.69
CA THR A 179 -8.71 16.52 8.16
C THR A 179 -8.49 16.17 6.69
N ALA A 180 -8.11 17.14 5.86
CA ALA A 180 -7.82 16.93 4.44
C ALA A 180 -6.76 15.84 4.20
N ARG A 181 -5.66 15.85 4.96
CA ARG A 181 -4.59 14.85 4.83
C ARG A 181 -5.03 13.47 5.31
N ARG A 182 -5.84 13.42 6.37
CA ARG A 182 -6.40 12.17 6.92
C ARG A 182 -7.34 11.52 5.91
N VAL A 183 -8.25 12.30 5.33
CA VAL A 183 -9.17 11.85 4.28
C VAL A 183 -8.40 11.35 3.06
N ALA A 184 -7.39 12.09 2.60
CA ALA A 184 -6.54 11.66 1.48
C ALA A 184 -5.84 10.32 1.75
N ALA A 185 -5.24 10.16 2.94
CA ALA A 185 -4.54 8.93 3.31
C ALA A 185 -5.49 7.71 3.35
N VAL A 186 -6.68 7.86 3.95
CA VAL A 186 -7.69 6.78 4.00
C VAL A 186 -8.24 6.48 2.60
N ALA A 187 -8.48 7.50 1.76
CA ALA A 187 -8.94 7.30 0.39
C ALA A 187 -7.95 6.47 -0.43
N VAL A 188 -6.65 6.75 -0.32
CA VAL A 188 -5.59 5.97 -0.98
C VAL A 188 -5.63 4.51 -0.55
N VAL A 189 -5.77 4.23 0.75
CA VAL A 189 -5.93 2.85 1.25
C VAL A 189 -7.16 2.18 0.64
N GLY A 190 -8.29 2.89 0.58
CA GLY A 190 -9.52 2.38 -0.05
C GLY A 190 -9.35 1.97 -1.51
N THR A 191 -8.50 2.67 -2.27
CA THR A 191 -8.29 2.33 -3.69
C THR A 191 -7.55 1.02 -3.91
N PHE A 192 -6.80 0.52 -2.91
CA PHE A 192 -6.24 -0.84 -2.96
C PHE A 192 -7.36 -1.88 -3.10
N PHE A 193 -8.45 -1.71 -2.36
CA PHE A 193 -9.60 -2.61 -2.45
C PHE A 193 -10.28 -2.55 -3.81
N VAL A 194 -10.40 -1.36 -4.41
CA VAL A 194 -10.89 -1.22 -5.80
C VAL A 194 -10.01 -2.00 -6.76
N GLY A 195 -8.68 -1.93 -6.58
CA GLY A 195 -7.73 -2.76 -7.33
C GLY A 195 -8.01 -4.25 -7.18
N ALA A 196 -8.20 -4.72 -5.94
CA ALA A 196 -8.53 -6.13 -5.68
C ALA A 196 -9.85 -6.52 -6.37
N LEU A 197 -10.91 -5.71 -6.25
CA LEU A 197 -12.19 -5.97 -6.93
C LEU A 197 -12.05 -6.05 -8.46
N LEU A 198 -11.21 -5.21 -9.07
CA LEU A 198 -10.93 -5.30 -10.50
C LEU A 198 -10.32 -6.65 -10.87
N HIS A 199 -9.44 -7.21 -10.03
CA HIS A 199 -8.89 -8.55 -10.24
C HIS A 199 -9.98 -9.61 -10.16
N LEU A 200 -10.72 -9.64 -9.03
CA LEU A 200 -11.73 -10.66 -8.77
C LEU A 200 -12.89 -10.60 -9.78
N GLY A 201 -13.25 -9.40 -10.25
CA GLY A 201 -14.24 -9.24 -11.31
C GLY A 201 -13.77 -9.80 -12.66
N LEU A 202 -12.47 -9.72 -12.98
CA LEU A 202 -11.92 -10.34 -14.19
C LEU A 202 -11.94 -11.86 -14.12
N ASP A 203 -11.72 -12.42 -12.93
CA ASP A 203 -11.83 -13.86 -12.66
C ASP A 203 -13.29 -14.34 -12.56
N GLY A 204 -14.26 -13.43 -12.52
CA GLY A 204 -15.69 -13.74 -12.40
C GLY A 204 -16.11 -14.15 -10.98
N GLU A 205 -15.31 -13.81 -9.97
CA GLU A 205 -15.56 -14.09 -8.57
C GLU A 205 -16.45 -13.02 -7.90
N VAL A 206 -16.70 -11.91 -8.59
CA VAL A 206 -17.62 -10.85 -8.21
C VAL A 206 -18.60 -10.64 -9.37
N ILE A 207 -19.91 -10.79 -9.10
CA ILE A 207 -21.01 -10.62 -10.06
C ILE A 207 -21.85 -9.41 -9.65
#